data_AF-A0AAU8TXG9-F1
#
_entry.id   AF-A0AAU8TXG9-F1
#
_cell.length_a   1.000
_cell.length_b   1.000
_cell.length_c   1.000
_cell.angle_alpha   90.00
_cell.angle_beta   90.00
_cell.angle_gamma   90.00
#
_symmetry.space_group_name_H-M   'P 1'
#
loop_
_entity.id
_entity.type
_entity.pdbx_description
1 polymer ?
#
loop_
_entity_poly.entity_id
_entity_poly.type
_entity_poly.pdbx_seq_one_letter_code
_entity_poly.pdbx_strand_id
1 'polypeptide(L)'
;MDTWPQVFAPDALMSAARLAQPRKEVQRLAPSPLRKAVLSEHARAVGNLVRRAQERRRITPAKLRAYAKSALGEHEKVNSQDLSVDSIENLRAYQSFNSLATALKSKIATSGMQARKQIPGLDVVCDEDGSSDHPFLIAQSFEIRLRMPKSDHKRDEP
;
A
#
# COMPACT_ATOMS: atom_id res chain seq x y z
N MET A 1 34.92 -40.15 71.73
CA MET A 1 34.78 -39.26 70.56
C MET A 1 33.38 -39.48 70.03
N ASP A 2 32.50 -38.52 70.29
CA ASP A 2 31.07 -38.63 70.01
C ASP A 2 30.79 -38.46 68.52
N THR A 3 30.10 -39.43 67.92
CA THR A 3 29.66 -39.38 66.53
C THR A 3 28.31 -38.68 66.45
N TRP A 4 28.30 -37.49 65.83
CA TRP A 4 27.07 -36.72 65.58
C TRP A 4 26.09 -37.51 64.69
N PRO A 5 24.77 -37.40 64.90
CA PRO A 5 23.80 -38.11 64.09
C PRO A 5 23.81 -37.56 62.67
N GLN A 6 23.95 -38.46 61.69
CA GLN A 6 23.96 -38.12 60.28
C GLN A 6 22.53 -37.78 59.83
N VAL A 7 22.20 -36.49 59.83
CA VAL A 7 20.83 -35.96 59.58
C VAL A 7 20.39 -36.11 58.11
N PHE A 8 21.32 -36.35 57.18
CA PHE A 8 21.02 -36.49 55.76
C PHE A 8 21.77 -37.68 55.17
N ALA A 9 21.07 -38.47 54.33
CA ALA A 9 21.71 -39.54 53.57
C ALA A 9 22.84 -38.95 52.70
N PRO A 10 24.00 -39.63 52.57
CA PRO A 10 25.02 -39.21 51.63
C PRO A 10 24.38 -39.07 50.23
N ASP A 11 24.75 -38.00 49.51
CA ASP A 11 24.18 -37.58 48.22
C ASP A 11 22.78 -36.93 48.22
N ALA A 12 22.12 -36.78 49.38
CA ALA A 12 20.78 -36.20 49.43
C ALA A 12 20.76 -34.69 49.10
N LEU A 13 21.78 -33.94 49.51
CA LEU A 13 21.83 -32.48 49.40
C LEU A 13 22.60 -32.00 48.16
N MET A 14 23.69 -32.66 47.76
CA MET A 14 24.53 -32.28 46.62
C MET A 14 25.11 -33.53 45.97
N SER A 15 24.61 -33.92 44.79
CA SER A 15 25.18 -35.02 44.00
C SER A 15 25.49 -34.57 42.59
N ALA A 16 26.62 -35.01 42.04
CA ALA A 16 27.06 -34.65 40.70
C ALA A 16 26.06 -35.07 39.60
N ALA A 17 25.28 -36.13 39.86
CA ALA A 17 24.22 -36.61 38.98
C ALA A 17 23.02 -35.65 38.85
N ARG A 18 22.87 -34.69 39.78
CA ARG A 18 21.83 -33.66 39.75
C ARG A 18 22.29 -32.35 39.12
N LEU A 19 23.56 -32.25 38.72
CA LEU A 19 24.06 -31.08 38.01
C LEU A 19 23.42 -31.02 36.61
N ALA A 20 22.99 -29.83 36.21
CA ALA A 20 22.48 -29.61 34.87
C ALA A 20 23.56 -29.96 33.84
N GLN A 21 23.20 -30.75 32.83
CA GLN A 21 24.13 -31.07 31.76
C GLN A 21 24.50 -29.79 30.99
N PRO A 22 25.79 -29.61 30.61
CA PRO A 22 26.21 -28.49 29.79
C PRO A 22 25.38 -28.40 28.51
N ARG A 23 24.98 -27.19 28.12
CA ARG A 23 24.22 -26.98 26.88
C ARG A 23 25.05 -27.45 25.69
N LYS A 24 24.52 -28.42 24.93
CA LYS A 24 25.16 -28.90 23.70
C LYS A 24 25.12 -27.79 22.66
N GLU A 25 26.28 -27.49 22.07
CA GLU A 25 26.38 -26.55 20.97
C GLU A 25 25.71 -27.16 19.73
N VAL A 26 24.68 -26.49 19.21
CA VAL A 26 24.01 -26.90 17.98
C VAL A 26 24.81 -26.34 16.80
N GLN A 27 25.55 -27.20 16.09
CA GLN A 27 26.25 -26.78 14.87
C GLN A 27 25.23 -26.34 13.82
N ARG A 28 25.38 -25.10 13.36
CA ARG A 28 24.53 -24.53 12.32
C ARG A 28 24.97 -25.06 10.95
N LEU A 29 24.03 -25.67 10.22
CA LEU A 29 24.29 -26.17 8.87
C LEU A 29 24.71 -25.04 7.92
N ALA A 30 25.60 -25.37 6.99
CA ALA A 30 26.05 -24.44 5.96
C ALA A 30 24.86 -23.95 5.11
N PRO A 31 24.89 -22.67 4.66
CA PRO A 31 23.81 -22.12 3.86
C PRO A 31 23.68 -22.84 2.50
N SER A 32 22.43 -23.07 2.09
CA SER A 32 22.06 -23.71 0.82
C SER A 32 22.75 -23.04 -0.40
N PRO A 33 23.17 -23.82 -1.41
CA PRO A 33 23.83 -23.32 -2.62
C PRO A 33 23.01 -22.27 -3.39
N LEU A 34 21.68 -22.27 -3.27
CA LEU A 34 20.81 -21.24 -3.84
C LEU A 34 21.09 -19.82 -3.29
N ARG A 35 21.61 -19.69 -2.05
CA ARG A 35 22.00 -18.38 -1.50
C ARG A 35 23.30 -17.84 -2.11
N LYS A 36 24.08 -18.67 -2.81
CA LYS A 36 25.36 -18.28 -3.42
C LYS A 36 25.24 -17.97 -4.91
N ALA A 37 24.07 -18.17 -5.52
CA ALA A 37 23.87 -17.89 -6.93
C ALA A 37 23.88 -16.37 -7.18
N VAL A 38 24.93 -15.89 -7.84
CA VAL A 38 25.03 -14.51 -8.33
C VAL A 38 24.23 -14.40 -9.62
N LEU A 39 23.26 -13.48 -9.66
CA LEU A 39 22.48 -13.20 -10.86
C LEU A 39 23.40 -12.76 -12.01
N SER A 40 23.17 -13.30 -13.21
CA SER A 40 23.86 -12.83 -14.41
C SER A 40 23.53 -11.36 -14.70
N GLU A 41 24.44 -10.63 -15.35
CA GLU A 41 24.22 -9.23 -15.71
C GLU A 41 22.96 -9.03 -16.56
N HIS A 42 22.68 -9.96 -17.48
CA HIS A 42 21.44 -9.97 -18.27
C HIS A 42 20.20 -10.11 -17.37
N ALA A 43 20.18 -11.08 -16.44
CA ALA A 43 19.05 -11.26 -15.53
C ALA A 43 18.83 -10.02 -14.64
N ARG A 44 19.92 -9.38 -14.20
CA ARG A 44 19.87 -8.11 -13.47
C ARG A 44 19.28 -6.99 -14.32
N ALA A 45 19.69 -6.87 -15.59
CA ALA A 45 19.17 -5.86 -16.51
C ALA A 45 17.66 -6.03 -16.76
N VAL A 46 17.20 -7.26 -17.03
CA VAL A 46 15.78 -7.58 -17.21
C VAL A 46 15.00 -7.29 -15.92
N GLY A 47 15.51 -7.71 -14.76
CA GLY A 47 14.88 -7.43 -13.47
C GLY A 47 14.73 -5.93 -13.21
N ASN A 48 15.74 -5.13 -13.55
CA ASN A 48 15.68 -3.68 -13.46
C ASN A 48 14.64 -3.06 -14.41
N LEU A 49 14.53 -3.57 -15.63
CA LEU A 49 13.50 -3.13 -16.60
C LEU A 49 12.10 -3.40 -16.04
N VAL A 50 11.84 -4.63 -15.58
CA VAL A 50 10.55 -5.04 -15.02
C VAL A 50 10.21 -4.20 -13.79
N ARG A 51 11.17 -4.00 -12.88
CA ARG A 51 11.00 -3.16 -11.70
C ARG A 51 10.62 -1.73 -12.06
N ARG A 52 11.29 -1.13 -13.05
CA ARG A 52 10.97 0.22 -13.55
C ARG A 52 9.57 0.27 -14.16
N ALA A 53 9.19 -0.72 -14.96
CA ALA A 53 7.86 -0.80 -15.56
C ALA A 53 6.75 -0.94 -14.50
N GLN A 54 6.97 -1.78 -13.48
CA GLN A 54 6.06 -1.93 -12.35
C GLN A 54 5.91 -0.64 -11.56
N GLU A 55 7.02 0.04 -11.27
CA GLU A 55 6.98 1.31 -10.51
C GLU A 55 6.23 2.41 -11.27
N ARG A 56 6.42 2.50 -12.59
CA ARG A 56 5.65 3.44 -13.44
C ARG A 56 4.17 3.11 -13.50
N ARG A 57 3.78 1.84 -13.36
CA ARG A 57 2.37 1.41 -13.34
C ARG A 57 1.72 1.48 -11.97
N ARG A 58 2.52 1.58 -10.90
CA ARG A 58 2.05 1.62 -9.52
C ARG A 58 1.51 3.00 -9.20
N ILE A 59 0.22 3.04 -8.90
CA ILE A 59 -0.48 4.25 -8.47
C ILE A 59 -0.61 4.27 -6.95
N THR A 60 -0.21 5.38 -6.35
CA THR A 60 -0.34 5.65 -4.93
C THR A 60 -1.22 6.89 -4.73
N PRO A 61 -1.84 7.08 -3.54
CA PRO A 61 -2.61 8.28 -3.24
C PRO A 61 -1.84 9.60 -3.47
N ALA A 62 -0.51 9.58 -3.28
CA ALA A 62 0.35 10.74 -3.53
C ALA A 62 0.47 11.05 -5.03
N LYS A 63 0.64 10.02 -5.88
CA LYS A 63 0.69 10.17 -7.34
C LYS A 63 -0.64 10.67 -7.90
N LEU A 64 -1.76 10.16 -7.39
CA LEU A 64 -3.10 10.65 -7.75
C LEU A 64 -3.28 12.13 -7.41
N ARG A 65 -2.87 12.53 -6.20
CA ARG A 65 -2.92 13.94 -5.80
C ARG A 65 -2.02 14.84 -6.63
N ALA A 66 -0.80 14.39 -6.96
CA ALA A 66 0.10 15.15 -7.82
C ALA A 66 -0.51 15.36 -9.20
N TYR A 67 -1.08 14.31 -9.80
CA TYR A 67 -1.76 14.37 -11.09
C TYR A 67 -2.99 15.28 -11.08
N ALA A 68 -3.85 15.15 -10.06
CA ALA A 68 -5.01 16.03 -9.89
C ALA A 68 -4.59 17.48 -9.67
N LYS A 69 -3.54 17.74 -8.87
CA LYS A 69 -3.04 19.08 -8.63
C LYS A 69 -2.48 19.72 -9.89
N SER A 70 -1.72 18.98 -10.70
CA SER A 70 -1.21 19.50 -11.98
C SER A 70 -2.32 19.79 -12.98
N ALA A 71 -3.40 19.00 -12.96
CA ALA A 71 -4.53 19.19 -13.85
C ALA A 71 -5.47 20.32 -13.39
N LEU A 72 -5.71 20.45 -12.08
CA LEU A 72 -6.54 21.51 -11.51
C LEU A 72 -5.87 22.88 -11.66
N GLY A 73 -4.55 22.98 -11.45
CA GLY A 73 -3.87 24.28 -11.46
C GLY A 73 -4.50 25.23 -10.45
N GLU A 74 -5.03 26.36 -10.93
CA GLU A 74 -5.79 27.35 -10.15
C GLU A 74 -7.32 27.12 -10.21
N HIS A 75 -7.79 26.15 -11.00
CA HIS A 75 -9.20 25.84 -11.13
C HIS A 75 -9.70 24.92 -10.02
N GLU A 76 -10.95 25.11 -9.60
CA GLU A 76 -11.58 24.28 -8.57
C GLU A 76 -12.02 22.90 -9.07
N LYS A 77 -12.17 22.77 -10.41
CA LYS A 77 -12.65 21.58 -11.09
C LYS A 77 -12.00 21.40 -12.45
N VAL A 78 -11.86 20.15 -12.89
CA VAL A 78 -11.33 19.78 -14.19
C VAL A 78 -12.10 18.57 -14.76
N ASN A 79 -12.49 18.65 -16.02
CA ASN A 79 -13.15 17.54 -16.71
C ASN A 79 -12.11 16.51 -17.17
N SER A 80 -12.49 15.23 -17.19
CA SER A 80 -11.74 14.13 -17.79
C SER A 80 -11.19 14.41 -19.20
N GLN A 81 -11.90 15.17 -20.03
CA GLN A 81 -11.45 15.50 -21.40
C GLN A 81 -10.23 16.44 -21.42
N ASP A 82 -10.08 17.28 -20.39
CA ASP A 82 -8.99 18.24 -20.27
C ASP A 82 -7.75 17.64 -19.58
N LEU A 83 -7.84 16.37 -19.14
CA LEU A 83 -6.76 15.68 -18.48
C LEU A 83 -5.70 15.19 -19.47
N SER A 84 -4.51 15.80 -19.44
CA SER A 84 -3.37 15.39 -20.26
C SER A 84 -2.86 13.99 -19.88
N VAL A 85 -2.59 13.15 -20.88
CA VAL A 85 -2.03 11.81 -20.74
C VAL A 85 -0.74 11.67 -21.55
N ASP A 86 0.36 12.20 -21.00
CA ASP A 86 1.67 12.21 -21.67
C ASP A 86 2.61 11.08 -21.21
N SER A 87 2.20 10.31 -20.21
CA SER A 87 3.03 9.25 -19.62
C SER A 87 2.22 8.04 -19.17
N ILE A 88 2.89 6.90 -19.03
CA ILE A 88 2.29 5.67 -18.47
C ILE A 88 1.72 5.94 -17.06
N GLU A 89 2.38 6.79 -16.29
CA GLU A 89 1.94 7.14 -14.94
C GLU A 89 0.66 7.97 -14.97
N ASN A 90 0.56 8.94 -15.88
CA ASN A 90 -0.64 9.75 -16.11
C ASN A 90 -1.80 8.86 -16.58
N LEU A 91 -1.54 7.94 -17.53
CA LEU A 91 -2.54 7.00 -18.02
C LEU A 91 -3.10 6.14 -16.88
N ARG A 92 -2.23 5.62 -16.01
CA ARG A 92 -2.65 4.84 -14.85
C ARG A 92 -3.37 5.68 -13.80
N ALA A 93 -2.99 6.94 -13.63
CA ALA A 93 -3.70 7.87 -12.76
C ALA A 93 -5.12 8.14 -13.29
N TYR A 94 -5.27 8.41 -14.59
CA TYR A 94 -6.56 8.57 -15.27
C TYR A 94 -7.46 7.34 -15.08
N GLN A 95 -6.96 6.14 -15.38
CA GLN A 95 -7.71 4.89 -15.17
C GLN A 95 -8.13 4.68 -13.72
N SER A 96 -7.28 5.10 -12.77
CA SER A 96 -7.60 5.01 -11.34
C SER A 96 -8.71 5.99 -10.97
N PHE A 97 -8.68 7.23 -11.47
CA PHE A 97 -9.75 8.20 -11.28
C PHE A 97 -11.07 7.75 -11.90
N ASN A 98 -11.03 7.14 -13.08
CA ASN A 98 -12.22 6.56 -13.70
C ASN A 98 -12.83 5.43 -12.84
N SER A 99 -11.98 4.54 -12.31
CA SER A 99 -12.41 3.47 -11.40
C SER A 99 -12.99 4.03 -10.09
N LEU A 100 -12.37 5.09 -9.55
CA LEU A 100 -12.86 5.80 -8.37
C LEU A 100 -14.20 6.48 -8.62
N ALA A 101 -14.37 7.13 -9.76
CA ALA A 101 -15.62 7.74 -10.17
C ALA A 101 -16.75 6.70 -10.21
N THR A 102 -16.49 5.56 -10.84
CA THR A 102 -17.43 4.43 -10.91
C THR A 102 -17.75 3.87 -9.52
N ALA A 103 -16.73 3.72 -8.66
CA ALA A 103 -16.91 3.26 -7.29
C ALA A 103 -17.73 4.24 -6.44
N LEU A 104 -17.58 5.55 -6.66
CA LEU A 104 -18.34 6.60 -5.98
C LEU A 104 -19.77 6.73 -6.51
N LYS A 105 -19.99 6.49 -7.81
CA LYS A 105 -21.33 6.36 -8.41
C LYS A 105 -22.05 5.12 -7.88
N SER A 106 -21.31 4.05 -7.58
CA SER A 106 -21.91 2.84 -7.03
C SER A 106 -22.60 3.12 -5.69
N LYS A 107 -23.84 2.63 -5.53
CA LYS A 107 -24.60 2.78 -4.27
C LYS A 107 -24.08 1.88 -3.13
N ILE A 108 -22.87 1.32 -3.29
CA ILE A 108 -22.24 0.42 -2.32
C ILE A 108 -21.42 1.26 -1.34
N ALA A 109 -21.91 1.37 -0.10
CA ALA A 109 -21.30 2.23 0.92
C ALA A 109 -19.82 1.90 1.19
N THR A 110 -19.44 0.62 1.22
CA THR A 110 -18.05 0.19 1.46
C THR A 110 -17.12 0.61 0.32
N SER A 111 -17.58 0.51 -0.93
CA SER A 111 -16.86 0.92 -2.14
C SER A 111 -16.58 2.43 -2.13
N GLY A 112 -17.62 3.23 -1.87
CA GLY A 112 -17.49 4.69 -1.77
C GLY A 112 -16.57 5.12 -0.63
N MET A 113 -16.65 4.47 0.53
CA MET A 113 -15.74 4.74 1.66
C MET A 113 -14.28 4.44 1.32
N GLN A 114 -14.01 3.31 0.66
CA GLN A 114 -12.65 2.95 0.24
C GLN A 114 -12.12 3.92 -0.83
N ALA A 115 -12.94 4.28 -1.82
CA ALA A 115 -12.59 5.25 -2.84
C ALA A 115 -12.20 6.61 -2.22
N ARG A 116 -13.00 7.12 -1.28
CA ARG A 116 -12.72 8.39 -0.57
C ARG A 116 -11.41 8.38 0.23
N LYS A 117 -10.97 7.23 0.75
CA LYS A 117 -9.68 7.11 1.44
C LYS A 117 -8.48 7.25 0.51
N GLN A 118 -8.64 6.90 -0.77
CA GLN A 118 -7.55 6.99 -1.76
C GLN A 118 -7.29 8.42 -2.23
N ILE A 119 -8.31 9.29 -2.16
CA ILE A 119 -8.27 10.67 -2.66
C ILE A 119 -8.70 11.68 -1.56
N PRO A 120 -7.90 11.86 -0.50
CA PRO A 120 -8.20 12.85 0.53
C PRO A 120 -8.15 14.26 -0.06
N GLY A 121 -9.14 15.10 0.27
CA GLY A 121 -9.23 16.50 -0.18
C GLY A 121 -9.77 16.70 -1.61
N LEU A 122 -10.05 15.62 -2.33
CA LEU A 122 -10.63 15.64 -3.67
C LEU A 122 -12.00 14.97 -3.68
N ASP A 123 -12.83 15.35 -4.63
CA ASP A 123 -14.06 14.64 -4.97
C ASP A 123 -14.05 14.30 -6.45
N VAL A 124 -14.72 13.22 -6.82
CA VAL A 124 -14.78 12.74 -8.20
C VAL A 124 -16.21 12.35 -8.53
N VAL A 125 -16.75 12.95 -9.57
CA VAL A 125 -18.14 12.77 -9.99
C VAL A 125 -18.16 12.15 -11.38
N CYS A 126 -18.89 11.05 -11.56
CA CYS A 126 -19.18 10.51 -12.89
C CYS A 126 -20.24 11.36 -13.57
N ASP A 127 -20.05 11.65 -14.85
CA ASP A 127 -21.14 12.18 -15.69
C ASP A 127 -22.05 11.01 -16.11
N GLU A 128 -23.36 11.20 -16.04
CA GLU A 128 -24.35 10.13 -16.21
C GLU A 128 -24.35 9.53 -17.63
N ASP A 129 -24.09 10.35 -18.66
CA ASP A 129 -24.32 9.98 -20.08
C ASP A 129 -23.10 10.16 -21.00
N GLY A 130 -21.97 10.64 -20.48
CA GLY A 130 -20.80 10.98 -21.30
C GLY A 130 -19.82 9.82 -21.41
N SER A 131 -19.74 9.14 -22.55
CA SER A 131 -18.50 8.42 -22.90
C SER A 131 -17.39 9.45 -23.11
N SER A 132 -16.25 9.31 -22.43
CA SER A 132 -15.10 10.16 -22.74
C SER A 132 -14.44 9.60 -23.99
N ASP A 133 -14.41 10.34 -25.09
CA ASP A 133 -13.62 9.98 -26.26
C ASP A 133 -12.15 10.28 -25.96
N HIS A 134 -11.45 9.27 -25.42
CA HIS A 134 -10.06 9.40 -25.03
C HIS A 134 -9.18 8.59 -26.00
N PRO A 135 -8.11 9.17 -26.59
CA PRO A 135 -7.35 8.52 -27.67
C PRO A 135 -6.78 7.14 -27.32
N PHE A 136 -6.55 6.91 -26.03
CA PHE A 136 -5.91 5.70 -25.53
C PHE A 136 -6.84 4.77 -24.74
N LEU A 137 -8.08 5.19 -24.42
CA LEU A 137 -8.94 4.49 -23.45
C LEU A 137 -10.42 4.61 -23.79
N ILE A 138 -11.16 3.53 -23.53
CA ILE A 138 -12.62 3.58 -23.43
C ILE A 138 -12.95 3.79 -21.96
N ALA A 139 -13.52 4.94 -21.62
CA ALA A 139 -13.75 5.36 -20.25
C ALA A 139 -15.05 6.19 -20.14
N GLN A 140 -15.70 6.14 -18.98
CA GLN A 140 -16.76 7.08 -18.64
C GLN A 140 -16.17 8.47 -18.36
N SER A 141 -16.89 9.51 -18.74
CA SER A 141 -16.52 10.89 -18.38
C SER A 141 -16.69 11.09 -16.88
N PHE A 142 -15.75 11.82 -16.30
CA PHE A 142 -15.77 12.18 -14.90
C PHE A 142 -15.17 13.57 -14.69
N GLU A 143 -15.53 14.21 -13.59
CA GLU A 143 -14.97 15.50 -13.18
C GLU A 143 -14.24 15.33 -11.85
N ILE A 144 -13.04 15.89 -11.75
CA ILE A 144 -12.29 15.98 -10.49
C ILE A 144 -12.55 17.36 -9.90
N ARG A 145 -12.92 17.41 -8.62
CA ARG A 145 -13.19 18.65 -7.88
C ARG A 145 -12.36 18.72 -6.61
N LEU A 146 -11.99 19.93 -6.19
CA LEU A 146 -11.55 20.15 -4.82
C LEU A 146 -12.73 19.91 -3.86
N ARG A 147 -12.50 19.13 -2.81
CA ARG A 147 -13.54 18.90 -1.80
C ARG A 147 -13.65 20.14 -0.93
N MET A 148 -14.65 20.98 -1.22
CA MET A 148 -14.94 22.11 -0.34
C MET A 148 -15.31 21.61 1.06
N PRO A 149 -14.84 22.29 2.13
CA PRO A 149 -15.34 22.03 3.47
C PRO A 149 -16.85 22.30 3.46
N LYS A 150 -17.62 21.39 4.06
CA LYS A 150 -19.06 21.59 4.24
C LYS A 150 -19.25 22.90 5.00
N SER A 151 -19.79 23.93 4.36
CA SER A 151 -20.26 25.11 5.09
C SER A 151 -21.41 24.66 5.96
N ASP A 152 -21.22 24.63 7.28
CA ASP A 152 -22.29 24.43 8.24
C ASP A 152 -23.26 25.63 8.15
N HIS A 153 -24.18 25.61 7.19
CA HIS A 153 -25.39 26.40 7.30
C HIS A 153 -26.27 25.74 8.37
N LYS A 154 -25.99 26.09 9.64
CA LYS A 154 -27.03 26.09 10.66
C LYS A 154 -28.16 26.97 10.13
N ARG A 155 -29.33 26.34 9.97
CA ARG A 155 -30.60 27.02 9.80
C ARG A 155 -30.85 27.80 11.09
N ASP A 156 -30.54 29.08 11.09
CA ASP A 156 -31.25 30.05 11.91
C ASP A 156 -32.56 30.34 11.16
N GLU A 157 -33.62 29.62 11.52
CA GLU A 157 -34.98 30.08 11.26
C GLU A 157 -35.56 30.65 12.57
N PRO A 158 -36.30 31.77 12.49
CA PRO A 158 -36.74 32.58 13.63
C PRO A 158 -37.84 31.94 14.48
#